data_AF-A0A9W6CSS6-F1
#
_entry.id   AF-A0A9W6CSS6-F1
#
_cell.length_a   1.000
_cell.length_b   1.000
_cell.length_c   1.000
_cell.angle_alpha   90.00
_cell.angle_beta   90.00
_cell.angle_gamma   90.00
#
_symmetry.space_group_name_H-M   'P 1'
#
loop_
_entity.id
_entity.type
_entity.pdbx_description
1 polymer ?
#
loop_
_entity_poly.entity_id
_entity_poly.type
_entity_poly.pdbx_seq_one_letter_code
_entity_poly.pdbx_strand_id
1 'polypeptide(L)' 'MNPRQAPQPTLSPEQCRAARAVLGLTVADLQSASGCSLATIVKFERGDDVRASTLARLRDALTERGAVFAADGRGLTW' A
#
# COMPACT_ATOMS: atom_id res chain seq x y z
N MET A 1 6.86 30.95 -4.07
CA MET A 1 6.07 30.38 -2.95
C MET A 1 5.48 29.06 -3.42
N ASN A 2 6.21 27.96 -3.24
CA ASN A 2 5.70 26.63 -3.60
C ASN A 2 4.70 26.22 -2.52
N PRO A 3 3.45 25.85 -2.84
CA PRO A 3 2.55 25.32 -1.82
C PRO A 3 3.20 24.06 -1.27
N ARG A 4 3.42 24.04 0.05
CA ARG A 4 3.92 22.88 0.80
C ARG A 4 3.07 21.68 0.39
N GLN A 5 3.61 20.79 -0.45
CA GLN A 5 2.98 19.51 -0.74
C GLN A 5 2.69 18.88 0.63
N ALA A 6 1.41 18.70 0.95
CA ALA A 6 1.03 17.88 2.09
C ALA A 6 1.68 16.51 1.91
N PRO A 7 2.17 15.86 2.98
CA PRO A 7 2.67 14.50 2.86
C PRO A 7 1.54 13.66 2.27
N GLN A 8 1.72 13.22 1.02
CA GLN A 8 0.81 12.26 0.39
C GLN A 8 0.72 11.06 1.34
N PRO A 9 -0.48 10.57 1.69
CA PRO A 9 -0.63 9.46 2.63
C PRO A 9 0.05 8.23 2.03
N THR A 10 1.29 7.99 2.48
CA THR A 10 2.11 6.86 2.11
C THR A 10 1.52 5.59 2.73
N LEU A 11 1.26 4.56 1.93
CA LEU A 11 0.92 3.23 2.42
C LEU A 11 2.02 2.73 3.35
N SER A 12 1.69 2.42 4.61
CA SER A 12 2.63 1.78 5.53
C SER A 12 2.69 0.26 5.34
N PRO A 13 3.78 -0.41 5.76
CA PRO A 13 3.85 -1.86 5.78
C PRO A 13 2.69 -2.52 6.55
N GLU A 14 2.34 -1.96 7.71
CA GLU A 14 1.23 -2.42 8.57
C GLU A 14 -0.10 -2.29 7.84
N GLN A 15 -0.34 -1.13 7.19
CA GLN A 15 -1.55 -0.89 6.43
C GLN A 15 -1.67 -1.83 5.23
N CYS A 16 -0.56 -2.15 4.56
CA CYS A 16 -0.53 -3.13 3.48
C CYS A 16 -0.95 -4.52 3.97
N ARG A 17 -0.34 -5.00 5.06
CA ARG A 17 -0.67 -6.30 5.67
C ARG A 17 -2.13 -6.32 6.15
N ALA A 18 -2.59 -5.26 6.81
CA ALA A 18 -3.94 -5.15 7.33
C ALA A 18 -4.98 -5.13 6.20
N ALA A 19 -4.76 -4.32 5.15
CA ALA A 19 -5.64 -4.27 3.99
C ALA A 19 -5.73 -5.62 3.29
N ARG A 20 -4.60 -6.32 3.09
CA ARG A 20 -4.63 -7.69 2.54
C ARG A 20 -5.44 -8.64 3.43
N ALA A 21 -5.22 -8.61 4.74
CA ALA A 21 -5.93 -9.49 5.66
C ALA A 21 -7.44 -9.26 5.63
N VAL A 22 -7.88 -7.99 5.63
CA VAL A 22 -9.29 -7.62 5.54
C VAL A 22 -9.90 -8.03 4.19
N LEU A 23 -9.16 -7.87 3.10
CA LEU A 23 -9.61 -8.25 1.75
C LEU A 23 -9.46 -9.75 1.45
N GLY A 24 -8.91 -10.55 2.38
CA GLY A 24 -8.65 -11.98 2.15
C GLY A 24 -7.58 -12.27 1.09
N LEU A 25 -6.68 -11.32 0.83
CA LEU A 25 -5.65 -11.43 -0.22
C LEU A 25 -4.37 -12.08 0.30
N THR A 26 -3.87 -13.05 -0.46
CA THR A 26 -2.50 -13.54 -0.31
C THR A 26 -1.49 -12.53 -0.88
N VAL A 27 -0.21 -12.72 -0.58
CA VAL A 27 0.87 -11.93 -1.21
C VAL A 27 0.91 -12.15 -2.73
N ALA A 28 0.58 -13.37 -3.19
CA ALA A 28 0.53 -13.70 -4.62
C ALA A 28 -0.64 -12.99 -5.34
N ASP A 29 -1.77 -12.82 -4.66
CA ASP A 29 -2.89 -12.03 -5.19
C ASP A 29 -2.49 -10.56 -5.34
N LEU A 30 -1.82 -9.99 -4.33
CA LEU A 30 -1.32 -8.62 -4.40
C LEU A 30 -0.21 -8.45 -5.45
N GLN A 31 0.63 -9.46 -5.66
CA GLN A 31 1.59 -9.49 -6.77
C GLN A 31 0.87 -9.41 -8.11
N SER A 32 -0.13 -10.28 -8.33
CA SER A 32 -0.88 -10.34 -9.58
C SER A 32 -1.63 -9.03 -9.84
N ALA A 33 -2.14 -8.42 -8.78
CA ALA A 33 -2.84 -7.15 -8.77
C ALA A 33 -1.95 -5.94 -9.10
N SER A 34 -0.85 -5.79 -8.35
CA SER A 34 0.01 -4.63 -8.42
C SER A 34 1.02 -4.73 -9.57
N GLY A 35 1.33 -5.96 -10.01
CA GLY A 35 2.46 -6.30 -10.90
C GLY A 35 3.84 -6.10 -10.25
N CYS A 36 3.91 -5.91 -8.94
CA CYS A 36 5.16 -5.88 -8.19
C CYS A 36 5.65 -7.32 -7.94
N SER A 37 6.97 -7.53 -7.88
CA SER A 37 7.49 -8.86 -7.57
C SER A 37 7.13 -9.29 -6.14
N LEU A 38 6.95 -10.60 -5.92
CA LEU A 38 6.69 -11.15 -4.59
C LEU A 38 7.76 -10.73 -3.57
N ALA A 39 9.04 -10.76 -3.97
CA ALA A 39 10.16 -10.35 -3.13
C ALA A 39 10.06 -8.87 -2.73
N THR A 40 9.65 -8.00 -3.65
CA THR A 40 9.42 -6.57 -3.36
C THR A 40 8.30 -6.36 -2.36
N ILE A 41 7.20 -7.11 -2.48
CA ILE A 41 6.06 -7.00 -1.56
C ILE A 41 6.46 -7.49 -0.17
N VAL A 42 7.09 -8.66 -0.07
CA VAL A 42 7.55 -9.21 1.21
C VAL A 42 8.57 -8.30 1.88
N LYS A 43 9.51 -7.73 1.10
CA LYS A 43 10.49 -6.75 1.57
C LYS A 43 9.78 -5.53 2.19
N PHE A 44 8.85 -4.94 1.44
CA PHE A 44 8.08 -3.81 1.93
C PHE A 44 7.27 -4.15 3.19
N GLU A 45 6.55 -5.27 3.19
CA GLU A 45 5.77 -5.73 4.34
C GLU A 45 6.62 -6.11 5.55
N ARG A 46 7.94 -6.24 5.43
CA ARG A 46 8.86 -6.40 6.57
C ARG A 46 9.35 -5.07 7.14
N GLY A 47 9.05 -3.95 6.49
CA GLY A 47 9.47 -2.62 6.89
C GLY A 47 10.68 -2.07 6.14
N ASP A 48 11.17 -2.79 5.13
CA ASP A 48 12.27 -2.28 4.31
C ASP A 48 11.79 -1.26 3.27
N ASP A 49 12.67 -0.31 2.96
CA ASP A 49 12.38 0.69 1.94
C ASP A 49 12.23 0.09 0.54
N VAL A 50 11.20 0.58 -0.15
CA VAL A 50 10.92 0.34 -1.57
C VAL A 50 10.69 1.68 -2.28
N ARG A 51 10.77 1.66 -3.60
CA ARG A 51 10.57 2.87 -4.41
C ARG A 51 9.17 3.44 -4.19
N ALA A 52 9.03 4.76 -4.25
CA ALA A 52 7.73 5.43 -4.16
C ALA A 52 6.72 4.92 -5.22
N SER A 53 7.19 4.58 -6.42
CA SER A 53 6.36 3.98 -7.47
C SER A 53 5.83 2.58 -7.12
N THR A 54 6.58 1.81 -6.34
CA THR A 54 6.10 0.53 -5.79
C THR A 54 4.98 0.78 -4.79
N LEU A 55 5.16 1.73 -3.86
CA LEU A 55 4.15 2.07 -2.87
C LEU A 55 2.83 2.51 -3.53
N ALA A 56 2.91 3.34 -4.56
CA ALA A 56 1.76 3.77 -5.33
C ALA A 56 1.01 2.58 -5.95
N ARG A 57 1.73 1.68 -6.66
CA ARG A 57 1.12 0.49 -7.27
C ARG A 57 0.48 -0.45 -6.25
N LEU A 58 1.10 -0.64 -5.08
CA LEU A 58 0.51 -1.46 -4.03
C LEU A 58 -0.76 -0.82 -3.46
N ARG A 59 -0.72 0.49 -3.21
CA ARG A 59 -1.89 1.25 -2.75
C ARG A 59 -3.03 1.20 -3.75
N ASP A 60 -2.75 1.44 -5.03
CA ASP A 60 -3.74 1.44 -6.11
C ASP A 60 -4.37 0.06 -6.24
N ALA A 61 -3.56 -1.01 -6.26
CA ALA A 61 -4.02 -2.39 -6.33
C ALA A 61 -4.95 -2.79 -5.18
N LEU A 62 -4.66 -2.31 -3.96
CA LEU A 62 -5.51 -2.52 -2.77
C LEU A 62 -6.79 -1.67 -2.87
N THR A 63 -6.69 -0.44 -3.37
CA THR A 63 -7.83 0.48 -3.52
C THR A 63 -8.83 0.01 -4.56
N GLU A 64 -8.36 -0.49 -5.70
CA GLU A 64 -9.18 -1.13 -6.74
C GLU A 64 -9.96 -2.35 -6.23
N ARG A 65 -9.48 -2.97 -5.15
CA ARG A 65 -10.12 -4.13 -4.49
C ARG A 65 -11.00 -3.72 -3.31
N GLY A 66 -11.16 -2.42 -3.06
CA GLY A 66 -12.06 -1.89 -2.04
C GLY A 66 -11.39 -1.45 -0.74
N ALA A 67 -10.06 -1.48 -0.62
CA ALA A 67 -9.41 -0.84 0.53
C ALA A 67 -9.47 0.68 0.41
N VAL A 68 -9.79 1.37 1.51
CA VAL A 68 -9.74 2.84 1.57
C VAL A 68 -8.77 3.25 2.67
N PHE A 69 -7.79 4.07 2.28
CA PHE A 69 -6.76 4.58 3.19
C PHE A 69 -7.08 6.02 3.57
N ALA A 70 -7.06 6.32 4.87
CA ALA A 70 -7.29 7.67 5.37
C ALA A 70 -6.27 8.66 4.77
N ALA A 71 -6.74 9.86 4.42
CA ALA A 71 -5.94 10.89 3.75
C ALA A 71 -4.79 11.44 4.61
N ASP A 72 -4.87 11.28 5.94
CA ASP A 72 -3.83 11.67 6.90
C ASP A 72 -2.83 10.54 7.21
N GLY A 73 -2.98 9.38 6.57
CA GLY A 73 -2.17 8.19 6.81
C GLY A 73 -2.42 7.52 8.16
N ARG A 74 -3.42 7.95 8.93
CA ARG A 74 -3.76 7.40 10.25
C ARG A 74 -5.07 6.62 10.17
N GLY A 75 -4.95 5.31 9.92
CA GLY A 75 -6.06 4.35 10.01
C GLY A 75 -6.66 3.89 8.67
N LEU A 76 -7.55 2.91 8.77
CA LEU A 76 -8.38 2.39 7.68
C LEU A 76 -9.80 2.94 7.88
N THR A 77 -10.40 3.48 6.84
CA THR A 77 -11.80 3.93 6.86
C THR A 77 -12.61 2.95 6.02
N TRP A 78 -13.22 1.96 6.67
CA TRP A 78 -14.37 1.20 6.17
C TRP A 78 -15.56 2.08 5.77
#